data_AF-A0A2H9I1H7-F1
#
_entry.id   AF-A0A2H9I1H7-F1
#
_cell.length_a   1.000
_cell.length_b   1.000
_cell.length_c   1.000
_cell.angle_alpha   90.00
_cell.angle_beta   90.00
_cell.angle_gamma   90.00
#
_symmetry.space_group_name_H-M   'P 1'
#
loop_
_entity.id
_entity.type
_entity.pdbx_description
1 polymer ?
#
loop_
_entity_poly.entity_id
_entity_poly.type
_entity_poly.pdbx_seq_one_letter_code
_entity_poly.pdbx_strand_id
1 'polypeptide(L)'
;MNGKIDFKGRTFKWRTSFPDSFKFECLKCAYCCGIHYPTLREDEALKIRRITGLKLQDFIEPAFMPVSINDPYQYQIKKDESGVCVFLDKKTRLCRIHRDKPLICRTWPFQIMFQYPEIVVDVFYSCYAIASGKARRFRTDFSIEDLIKEMIECNADLFLQAMSLQKTFQEKYLVSLDDEAAKLVCWDFIVERGIEDFNPFNFKALISSYQKKVSE
;
A
#
# COMPACT_ATOMS: atom_id res chain seq x y z
N MET A 1 -5.19 10.16 13.65
CA MET A 1 -5.82 11.19 12.80
C MET A 1 -6.93 10.55 11.99
N ASN A 2 -7.97 11.29 11.64
CA ASN A 2 -9.04 10.81 10.77
C ASN A 2 -9.70 11.99 10.02
N GLY A 3 -10.44 11.67 8.98
CA GLY A 3 -11.15 12.67 8.19
C GLY A 3 -12.05 12.04 7.13
N LYS A 4 -12.46 12.87 6.17
CA LYS A 4 -13.30 12.47 5.04
C LYS A 4 -12.71 13.02 3.76
N ILE A 5 -12.90 12.29 2.67
CA ILE A 5 -12.50 12.69 1.33
C ILE A 5 -13.60 12.38 0.34
N ASP A 6 -13.88 13.33 -0.55
CA ASP A 6 -14.82 13.14 -1.65
C ASP A 6 -14.06 12.75 -2.92
N PHE A 7 -14.47 11.65 -3.53
CA PHE A 7 -13.86 11.14 -4.76
C PHE A 7 -14.93 10.57 -5.70
N LYS A 8 -14.97 11.06 -6.95
CA LYS A 8 -15.96 10.68 -7.99
C LYS A 8 -17.41 10.64 -7.45
N GLY A 9 -17.81 11.64 -6.65
CA GLY A 9 -19.16 11.75 -6.09
C GLY A 9 -19.48 10.83 -4.91
N ARG A 10 -18.48 10.16 -4.33
CA ARG A 10 -18.62 9.33 -3.13
C ARG A 10 -17.73 9.88 -2.01
N THR A 11 -18.24 9.87 -0.78
CA THR A 11 -17.47 10.25 0.41
C THR A 11 -16.89 9.01 1.08
N PHE A 12 -15.59 9.01 1.31
CA PHE A 12 -14.88 7.97 2.05
C PHE A 12 -14.35 8.54 3.37
N LYS A 13 -14.51 7.78 4.46
CA LYS A 13 -13.81 8.08 5.72
C LYS A 13 -12.38 7.60 5.61
N TRP A 14 -11.45 8.28 6.26
CA TRP A 14 -10.09 7.80 6.41
C TRP A 14 -9.62 7.92 7.85
N ARG A 15 -8.68 7.06 8.23
CA ARG A 15 -8.00 7.10 9.53
C ARG A 15 -6.54 6.70 9.39
N THR A 16 -5.71 7.11 10.33
CA THR A 16 -4.35 6.56 10.48
C THR A 16 -4.34 5.33 11.38
N SER A 17 -3.41 4.41 11.14
CA SER A 17 -3.07 3.33 12.09
C SER A 17 -2.31 3.85 13.32
N PHE A 18 -1.62 4.99 13.18
CA PHE A 18 -0.78 5.61 14.19
C PHE A 18 -1.50 6.79 14.89
N PRO A 19 -1.15 7.09 16.15
CA PRO A 19 -1.81 8.14 16.94
C PRO A 19 -1.43 9.55 16.47
N ASP A 20 -2.17 10.57 16.92
CA ASP A 20 -1.89 11.99 16.61
C ASP A 20 -0.54 12.46 17.17
N SER A 21 -0.02 11.76 18.18
CA SER A 21 1.31 11.99 18.76
C SER A 21 2.46 11.44 17.91
N PHE A 22 2.16 10.75 16.80
CA PHE A 22 3.15 10.19 15.90
C PHE A 22 4.04 11.28 15.30
N LYS A 23 5.35 11.02 15.28
CA LYS A 23 6.37 11.96 14.83
C LYS A 23 7.16 11.34 13.68
N PHE A 24 7.37 12.12 12.64
CA PHE A 24 8.11 11.72 11.47
C PHE A 24 8.79 12.91 10.82
N GLU A 25 10.07 12.77 10.50
CA GLU A 25 10.80 13.69 9.63
C GLU A 25 11.84 12.86 8.85
N CYS A 26 11.92 13.05 7.53
CA CYS A 26 12.91 12.35 6.72
C CYS A 26 14.33 12.76 7.14
N LEU A 27 15.12 11.78 7.60
CA LEU A 27 16.50 12.00 8.06
C LEU A 27 17.54 12.11 6.93
N LYS A 28 17.11 12.00 5.66
CA LYS A 28 18.01 11.92 4.48
C LYS A 28 19.12 10.86 4.66
N CYS A 29 18.78 9.73 5.30
CA CYS A 29 19.74 8.70 5.70
C CYS A 29 20.13 7.73 4.58
N ALA A 30 19.54 7.84 3.40
CA ALA A 30 19.69 6.93 2.26
C ALA A 30 19.28 5.46 2.50
N TYR A 31 18.74 5.11 3.67
CA TYR A 31 18.33 3.74 4.00
C TYR A 31 17.32 3.18 2.99
N CYS A 32 16.25 3.91 2.70
CA CYS A 32 15.24 3.46 1.73
C CYS A 32 15.81 3.33 0.31
N CYS A 33 16.80 4.16 -0.07
CA CYS A 33 17.51 4.02 -1.34
C CYS A 33 18.31 2.72 -1.43
N GLY A 34 18.77 2.18 -0.30
CA GLY A 34 19.46 0.90 -0.20
C GLY A 34 18.52 -0.30 -0.30
N ILE A 35 17.40 -0.28 0.44
CA ILE A 35 16.59 -1.49 0.64
C ILE A 35 15.32 -1.58 -0.21
N HIS A 36 14.76 -0.48 -0.72
CA HIS A 36 13.49 -0.49 -1.48
C HIS A 36 13.72 -0.46 -2.99
N TYR A 37 12.74 -1.00 -3.73
CA TYR A 37 12.59 -0.87 -5.18
C TYR A 37 11.32 -0.05 -5.45
N PRO A 38 11.40 1.30 -5.44
CA PRO A 38 10.24 2.15 -5.64
C PRO A 38 9.62 1.87 -7.01
N THR A 39 8.33 1.56 -7.02
CA THR A 39 7.60 1.41 -8.26
C THR A 39 7.25 2.77 -8.86
N LEU A 40 7.05 2.77 -10.18
CA LEU A 40 6.86 3.95 -11.01
C LEU A 40 5.72 3.71 -11.98
N ARG A 41 4.93 4.75 -12.19
CA ARG A 41 4.07 4.83 -13.37
C ARG A 41 4.86 5.22 -14.61
N GLU A 42 4.29 4.93 -15.78
CA GLU A 42 4.89 5.31 -17.05
C GLU A 42 5.11 6.84 -17.16
N ASP A 43 4.14 7.66 -16.73
CA ASP A 43 4.24 9.12 -16.76
C ASP A 43 5.38 9.63 -15.88
N GLU A 44 5.61 9.01 -14.72
CA GLU A 44 6.72 9.33 -13.82
C GLU A 44 8.07 8.95 -14.43
N ALA A 45 8.17 7.76 -15.03
CA ALA A 45 9.38 7.33 -15.72
C ALA A 45 9.71 8.25 -16.90
N LEU A 46 8.71 8.63 -17.71
CA LEU A 46 8.88 9.56 -18.82
C LEU A 46 9.23 10.98 -18.34
N LYS A 47 8.73 11.42 -17.19
CA LYS A 47 9.16 12.68 -16.55
C LYS A 47 10.62 12.60 -16.14
N ILE A 48 11.04 11.54 -15.46
CA ILE A 48 12.43 11.34 -15.03
C ILE A 48 13.38 11.29 -16.24
N ARG A 49 12.99 10.62 -17.32
CA ARG A 49 13.73 10.63 -18.60
C ARG A 49 13.96 12.05 -19.10
N ARG A 50 12.91 12.87 -19.15
CA ARG A 50 12.97 14.25 -19.66
C ARG A 50 13.90 15.14 -18.85
N ILE A 51 13.87 15.04 -17.53
CA ILE A 51 14.68 15.91 -16.65
C ILE A 51 16.15 15.47 -16.54
N THR A 52 16.42 14.17 -16.68
CA THR A 52 17.78 13.61 -16.50
C THR A 52 18.53 13.38 -17.80
N GLY A 53 17.82 13.20 -18.92
CA GLY A 53 18.41 12.79 -20.19
C GLY A 53 18.80 11.30 -20.26
N LEU A 54 18.59 10.52 -19.20
CA LEU A 54 18.89 9.08 -19.17
C LEU A 54 17.90 8.29 -20.04
N LYS A 55 18.32 7.15 -20.61
CA LYS A 55 17.38 6.23 -21.27
C LYS A 55 16.58 5.48 -20.20
N LEU A 56 15.33 5.12 -20.49
CA LEU A 56 14.47 4.41 -19.54
C LEU A 56 15.15 3.15 -19.00
N GLN A 57 15.71 2.33 -19.89
CA GLN A 57 16.42 1.09 -19.55
C GLN A 57 17.61 1.26 -18.59
N ASP A 58 18.16 2.48 -18.48
CA ASP A 58 19.30 2.76 -17.61
C ASP A 58 18.87 2.91 -16.14
N PHE A 59 17.59 3.20 -15.87
CA PHE A 59 17.12 3.47 -14.51
C PHE A 59 15.84 2.76 -14.09
N ILE A 60 15.09 2.15 -15.01
CA ILE A 60 13.91 1.33 -14.68
C ILE A 60 14.06 -0.10 -15.20
N GLU A 61 13.30 -0.99 -14.57
CA GLU A 61 13.05 -2.37 -14.98
C GLU A 61 11.59 -2.73 -14.68
N PRO A 62 11.04 -3.82 -15.25
CA PRO A 62 9.71 -4.30 -14.89
C PRO A 62 9.59 -4.53 -13.39
N ALA A 63 8.47 -4.10 -12.79
CA ALA A 63 8.21 -4.34 -11.37
C ALA A 63 8.05 -5.85 -11.10
N PHE A 64 8.57 -6.33 -9.96
CA PHE A 64 8.51 -7.76 -9.60
C PHE A 64 7.09 -8.28 -9.32
N MET A 65 6.18 -7.43 -8.84
CA MET A 65 4.80 -7.79 -8.51
C MET A 65 3.82 -6.67 -8.88
N PRO A 66 3.43 -6.51 -10.15
CA PRO A 66 2.27 -5.70 -10.47
C PRO A 66 1.03 -6.39 -9.85
N VAL A 67 0.19 -5.61 -9.15
CA VAL A 67 -1.03 -6.16 -8.49
C VAL A 67 -2.02 -6.68 -9.54
N SER A 68 -1.97 -6.13 -10.75
CA SER A 68 -2.69 -6.61 -11.93
C SER A 68 -2.05 -6.09 -13.23
N ILE A 69 -2.50 -6.59 -14.38
CA ILE A 69 -2.11 -6.05 -15.69
C ILE A 69 -2.50 -4.57 -15.87
N ASN A 70 -3.50 -4.10 -15.11
CA ASN A 70 -3.98 -2.73 -15.12
C ASN A 70 -3.38 -1.89 -13.98
N ASP A 71 -2.44 -2.43 -13.21
CA ASP A 71 -1.72 -1.66 -12.20
C ASP A 71 -0.93 -0.55 -12.91
N PRO A 72 -1.09 0.73 -12.58
CA PRO A 72 -0.34 1.81 -13.20
C PRO A 72 1.16 1.73 -12.85
N TYR A 73 1.56 1.02 -11.79
CA TYR A 73 2.94 0.93 -11.30
C TYR A 73 3.71 -0.27 -11.89
N GLN A 74 3.77 -0.35 -13.23
CA GLN A 74 4.39 -1.47 -13.95
C GLN A 74 5.93 -1.50 -13.92
N TYR A 75 6.57 -0.42 -13.50
CA TYR A 75 8.04 -0.31 -13.47
C TYR A 75 8.55 -0.14 -12.05
N GLN A 76 9.83 -0.43 -11.83
CA GLN A 76 10.53 -0.08 -10.59
C GLN A 76 11.90 0.54 -10.90
N ILE A 77 12.39 1.36 -9.98
CA ILE A 77 13.73 1.94 -10.09
C ILE A 77 14.79 0.87 -9.85
N LYS A 78 15.76 0.80 -10.76
CA LYS A 78 16.92 -0.10 -10.69
C LYS A 78 17.84 0.19 -9.51
N LYS A 79 18.61 -0.83 -9.15
CA LYS A 79 19.83 -0.70 -8.36
C LYS A 79 21.04 -0.60 -9.29
N ASP A 80 22.04 0.16 -8.87
CA ASP A 80 23.35 0.15 -9.51
C ASP A 80 24.17 -1.09 -9.08
N GLU A 81 25.38 -1.22 -9.62
CA GLU A 81 26.29 -2.35 -9.35
C GLU A 81 26.66 -2.50 -7.86
N SER A 82 26.47 -1.47 -7.04
CA SER A 82 26.69 -1.53 -5.58
C SER A 82 25.41 -1.88 -4.81
N GLY A 83 24.31 -2.22 -5.48
CA GLY A 83 23.06 -2.63 -4.85
C GLY A 83 22.24 -1.47 -4.26
N VAL A 84 22.53 -0.21 -4.61
CA VAL A 84 21.75 0.96 -4.16
C VAL A 84 21.01 1.61 -5.32
N CYS A 85 19.97 2.41 -5.02
CA CYS A 85 19.20 3.13 -6.03
C CYS A 85 20.12 3.90 -7.01
N VAL A 86 19.90 3.73 -8.32
CA VAL A 86 20.68 4.40 -9.39
C VAL A 86 20.69 5.94 -9.29
N PHE A 87 19.73 6.55 -8.59
CA PHE A 87 19.67 8.00 -8.36
C PHE A 87 20.33 8.46 -7.06
N LEU A 88 20.82 7.55 -6.22
CA LEU A 88 21.57 7.92 -5.02
C LEU A 88 22.95 8.46 -5.41
N ASP A 89 23.31 9.63 -4.90
CA ASP A 89 24.69 10.10 -4.91
C ASP A 89 25.40 9.52 -3.69
N LYS A 90 26.40 8.66 -3.92
CA LYS A 90 27.14 7.95 -2.87
C LYS A 90 28.04 8.88 -2.04
N LYS A 91 28.45 10.03 -2.59
CA LYS A 91 29.29 11.01 -1.88
C LYS A 91 28.45 11.85 -0.93
N THR A 92 27.35 12.41 -1.43
CA THR A 92 26.49 13.31 -0.62
C THR A 92 25.42 12.57 0.17
N ARG A 93 25.15 11.29 -0.18
CA ARG A 93 24.01 10.49 0.29
C ARG A 93 22.64 11.11 -0.04
N LEU A 94 22.59 12.02 -1.01
CA LEU A 94 21.37 12.67 -1.45
C LEU A 94 20.87 12.09 -2.77
N CYS A 95 19.57 12.19 -2.99
CA CYS A 95 18.94 11.78 -4.25
C CYS A 95 19.22 12.82 -5.34
N ARG A 96 19.74 12.40 -6.49
CA ARG A 96 20.01 13.26 -7.65
C ARG A 96 18.75 13.86 -8.27
N ILE A 97 17.61 13.19 -8.11
CA ILE A 97 16.28 13.65 -8.57
C ILE A 97 15.40 14.11 -7.39
N HIS A 98 15.98 14.66 -6.33
CA HIS A 98 15.24 14.91 -5.07
C HIS A 98 13.96 15.74 -5.24
N ARG A 99 13.96 16.72 -6.15
CA ARG A 99 12.81 17.59 -6.43
C ARG A 99 11.73 16.90 -7.29
N ASP A 100 12.12 15.88 -8.02
CA ASP A 100 11.28 15.15 -8.97
C ASP A 100 11.16 13.68 -8.59
N LYS A 101 11.19 13.40 -7.28
CA LYS A 101 10.96 12.04 -6.78
C LYS A 101 9.60 11.56 -7.28
N PRO A 102 9.49 10.29 -7.72
CA PRO A 102 8.19 9.69 -7.97
C PRO A 102 7.37 9.62 -6.69
N LEU A 103 6.07 9.40 -6.83
CA LEU A 103 5.11 9.39 -5.73
C LEU A 103 5.58 8.51 -4.58
N ILE A 104 5.92 7.25 -4.86
CA ILE A 104 6.36 6.26 -3.86
C ILE A 104 7.61 6.72 -3.09
N CYS A 105 8.54 7.43 -3.74
CA CYS A 105 9.73 7.97 -3.08
C CYS A 105 9.43 9.25 -2.27
N ARG A 106 8.48 10.07 -2.73
CA ARG A 106 8.07 11.31 -2.05
C ARG A 106 7.27 11.00 -0.79
N THR A 107 6.36 10.03 -0.88
CA THR A 107 5.44 9.67 0.19
C THR A 107 5.99 8.62 1.14
N TRP A 108 7.21 8.10 0.92
CA TRP A 108 7.86 7.20 1.87
C TRP A 108 7.95 7.83 3.27
N PRO A 109 7.55 7.13 4.35
CA PRO A 109 7.20 5.71 4.45
C PRO A 109 5.69 5.42 4.49
N PHE A 110 4.85 6.36 4.06
CA PHE A 110 3.41 6.23 4.16
C PHE A 110 2.86 5.29 3.08
N GLN A 111 1.84 4.52 3.46
CA GLN A 111 1.11 3.63 2.58
C GLN A 111 -0.38 3.75 2.86
N ILE A 112 -1.20 3.32 1.91
CA ILE A 112 -2.65 3.33 2.03
C ILE A 112 -3.17 1.91 1.85
N MET A 113 -4.02 1.50 2.78
CA MET A 113 -4.81 0.29 2.70
C MET A 113 -6.27 0.67 2.46
N PHE A 114 -6.86 0.08 1.43
CA PHE A 114 -8.28 0.20 1.15
C PHE A 114 -9.02 -0.83 2.01
N GLN A 115 -9.69 -0.38 3.08
CA GLN A 115 -10.40 -1.24 4.02
C GLN A 115 -11.84 -0.76 4.18
N TYR A 116 -12.77 -1.26 3.36
CA TYR A 116 -14.17 -0.85 3.43
C TYR A 116 -14.71 -0.90 4.88
N PRO A 117 -15.42 0.14 5.36
CA PRO A 117 -15.87 1.35 4.63
C PRO A 117 -14.88 2.53 4.62
N GLU A 118 -13.64 2.31 5.04
CA GLU A 118 -12.67 3.38 5.30
C GLU A 118 -11.36 3.21 4.49
N ILE A 119 -10.57 4.28 4.47
CA ILE A 119 -9.21 4.27 3.97
C ILE A 119 -8.27 4.32 5.17
N VAL A 120 -7.35 3.37 5.28
CA VAL A 120 -6.38 3.35 6.38
C VAL A 120 -5.03 3.81 5.86
N VAL A 121 -4.51 4.88 6.44
CA VAL A 121 -3.15 5.34 6.17
C VAL A 121 -2.23 4.76 7.23
N ASP A 122 -1.20 4.08 6.79
CA ASP A 122 -0.21 3.42 7.64
C ASP A 122 1.20 3.82 7.22
N VAL A 123 2.19 3.33 7.94
CA VAL A 123 3.60 3.58 7.69
C VAL A 123 4.40 2.29 7.66
N PHE A 124 5.43 2.25 6.84
CA PHE A 124 6.42 1.19 6.90
C PHE A 124 7.37 1.44 8.07
N TYR A 125 7.25 0.62 9.11
CA TYR A 125 8.13 0.65 10.29
C TYR A 125 9.59 0.26 9.98
N SER A 126 9.87 -0.28 8.80
CA SER A 126 11.24 -0.46 8.28
C SER A 126 11.95 0.87 8.01
N CYS A 127 11.24 2.00 7.98
CA CYS A 127 11.86 3.30 7.84
C CYS A 127 12.76 3.64 9.03
N TYR A 128 14.05 3.85 8.79
CA TYR A 128 15.01 4.18 9.83
C TYR A 128 14.62 5.41 10.67
N ALA A 129 13.97 6.42 10.07
CA ALA A 129 13.51 7.59 10.80
C ALA A 129 12.44 7.25 11.86
N ILE A 130 11.54 6.32 11.54
CA ILE A 130 10.51 5.81 12.44
C ILE A 130 11.16 4.90 13.48
N ALA A 131 11.88 3.86 13.02
CA ALA A 131 12.49 2.86 13.89
C ALA A 131 13.47 3.46 14.92
N SER A 132 14.18 4.53 14.57
CA SER A 132 15.11 5.20 15.48
C SER A 132 14.45 6.17 16.47
N GLY A 133 13.18 6.53 16.28
CA GLY A 133 12.47 7.48 17.15
C GLY A 133 13.08 8.89 17.19
N LYS A 134 13.96 9.23 16.23
CA LYS A 134 14.71 10.51 16.24
C LYS A 134 13.85 11.74 15.90
N ALA A 135 12.69 11.54 15.26
CA ALA A 135 11.81 12.63 14.86
C ALA A 135 11.15 13.28 16.10
N ARG A 136 11.26 14.61 16.20
CA ARG A 136 10.66 15.37 17.32
C ARG A 136 9.26 15.91 17.01
N ARG A 137 8.89 15.96 15.73
CA ARG A 137 7.63 16.48 15.20
C ARG A 137 7.19 15.66 14.00
N PHE A 138 5.96 15.86 13.56
CA PHE A 138 5.48 15.42 12.26
C PHE A 138 5.81 16.48 11.19
N ARG A 139 6.51 16.07 10.12
CA ARG A 139 6.90 16.94 9.01
C ARG A 139 6.93 16.14 7.70
N THR A 140 6.07 16.53 6.78
CA THR A 140 5.94 16.05 5.40
C THR A 140 5.79 17.24 4.46
N ASP A 141 5.98 17.01 3.16
CA ASP A 141 5.72 17.99 2.09
C ASP A 141 4.31 17.86 1.49
N PHE A 142 3.49 16.94 2.03
CA PHE A 142 2.10 16.69 1.67
C PHE A 142 1.22 16.62 2.92
N SER A 143 -0.08 16.89 2.76
CA SER A 143 -1.09 16.52 3.76
C SER A 143 -1.50 15.06 3.60
N ILE A 144 -2.09 14.45 4.64
CA ILE A 144 -2.58 13.07 4.55
C ILE A 144 -3.70 12.96 3.50
N GLU A 145 -4.53 13.98 3.38
CA GLU A 145 -5.57 14.08 2.38
C GLU A 145 -5.01 14.14 0.96
N ASP A 146 -3.95 14.92 0.71
CA ASP A 146 -3.30 14.97 -0.60
C ASP A 146 -2.66 13.63 -0.97
N LEU A 147 -2.01 12.97 -0.01
CA LEU A 147 -1.52 11.60 -0.18
C LEU A 147 -2.65 10.65 -0.60
N ILE A 148 -3.80 10.72 0.08
CA ILE A 148 -4.96 9.89 -0.24
C ILE A 148 -5.48 10.19 -1.64
N LYS A 149 -5.65 11.47 -2.00
CA LYS A 149 -6.12 11.87 -3.34
C LYS A 149 -5.22 11.32 -4.43
N GLU A 150 -3.92 11.60 -4.35
CA GLU A 150 -2.97 11.17 -5.39
C GLU A 150 -2.95 9.65 -5.54
N MET A 151 -2.97 8.91 -4.43
CA MET A 151 -2.93 7.44 -4.45
C MET A 151 -4.23 6.83 -4.98
N ILE A 152 -5.40 7.40 -4.66
CA ILE A 152 -6.68 6.99 -5.23
C ILE A 152 -6.73 7.32 -6.72
N GLU A 153 -6.36 8.54 -7.12
CA GLU A 153 -6.41 9.00 -8.50
C GLU A 153 -5.56 8.14 -9.42
N CYS A 154 -4.37 7.72 -8.97
CA CYS A 154 -3.51 6.80 -9.71
C CYS A 154 -4.21 5.47 -10.01
N ASN A 155 -5.07 5.00 -9.11
CA ASN A 155 -5.69 3.67 -9.15
C ASN A 155 -7.21 3.73 -9.09
N ALA A 156 -7.83 4.76 -9.67
CA ALA A 156 -9.22 5.12 -9.38
C ALA A 156 -10.21 3.96 -9.57
N ASP A 157 -10.06 3.21 -10.65
CA ASP A 157 -10.98 2.13 -11.00
C ASP A 157 -10.71 0.89 -10.13
N LEU A 158 -9.44 0.55 -9.92
CA LEU A 158 -9.05 -0.54 -9.01
C LEU A 158 -9.49 -0.26 -7.57
N PHE A 159 -9.35 0.98 -7.11
CA PHE A 159 -9.82 1.45 -5.81
C PHE A 159 -11.34 1.27 -5.66
N LEU A 160 -12.13 1.76 -6.62
CA LEU A 160 -13.59 1.64 -6.58
C LEU A 160 -14.05 0.18 -6.64
N GLN A 161 -13.39 -0.63 -7.46
CA GLN A 161 -13.64 -2.07 -7.55
C GLN A 161 -13.33 -2.77 -6.22
N ALA A 162 -12.15 -2.54 -5.64
CA ALA A 162 -11.74 -3.12 -4.36
C ALA A 162 -12.70 -2.74 -3.24
N MET A 163 -13.06 -1.47 -3.12
CA MET A 163 -14.03 -1.00 -2.12
C MET A 163 -15.41 -1.65 -2.30
N SER A 164 -15.89 -1.78 -3.54
CA SER A 164 -17.18 -2.43 -3.84
C SER A 164 -17.16 -3.93 -3.54
N LEU A 165 -16.07 -4.61 -3.86
CA LEU A 165 -15.90 -6.04 -3.60
C LEU A 165 -15.84 -6.31 -2.09
N GLN A 166 -15.03 -5.54 -1.35
CA GLN A 166 -14.94 -5.64 0.11
C GLN A 166 -16.27 -5.35 0.78
N LYS A 167 -17.01 -4.32 0.34
CA LYS A 167 -18.38 -4.05 0.80
C LYS A 167 -19.28 -5.26 0.62
N THR A 168 -19.34 -5.78 -0.60
CA THR A 168 -20.16 -6.95 -0.92
C THR A 168 -19.77 -8.14 -0.05
N PHE A 169 -18.47 -8.36 0.14
CA PHE A 169 -17.97 -9.44 0.97
C PHE A 169 -18.39 -9.26 2.44
N GLN A 170 -18.18 -8.07 3.01
CA GLN A 170 -18.54 -7.77 4.40
C GLN A 170 -20.04 -7.87 4.66
N GLU A 171 -20.86 -7.19 3.85
CA GLU A 171 -22.32 -7.15 4.03
C GLU A 171 -22.99 -8.51 3.81
N LYS A 172 -22.47 -9.32 2.88
CA LYS A 172 -23.10 -10.61 2.50
C LYS A 172 -22.55 -11.81 3.27
N TYR A 173 -21.29 -11.78 3.69
CA TYR A 173 -20.60 -12.97 4.25
C TYR A 173 -20.07 -12.75 5.68
N LEU A 174 -19.67 -11.53 6.06
CA LEU A 174 -19.26 -11.26 7.46
C LEU A 174 -20.45 -10.96 8.39
N VAL A 175 -21.53 -10.35 7.89
CA VAL A 175 -22.76 -10.16 8.70
C VAL A 175 -23.39 -11.50 9.12
N SER A 176 -23.10 -12.60 8.41
CA SER A 176 -23.53 -13.96 8.79
C SER A 176 -22.63 -14.64 9.83
N LEU A 177 -21.70 -13.91 10.44
CA LEU A 177 -20.68 -14.44 11.33
C LEU A 177 -20.56 -13.57 12.57
N ASP A 178 -20.50 -14.17 13.75
CA ASP A 178 -19.68 -13.56 14.79
C ASP A 178 -18.20 -13.83 14.47
N ASP A 179 -17.36 -12.88 14.88
CA ASP A 179 -15.96 -12.77 14.48
C ASP A 179 -15.09 -13.95 14.94
N GLU A 180 -15.56 -14.73 15.92
CA GLU A 180 -14.91 -15.94 16.45
C GLU A 180 -15.31 -17.17 15.64
N ALA A 181 -16.60 -17.36 15.38
CA ALA A 181 -17.11 -18.46 14.59
C ALA A 181 -16.59 -18.42 13.15
N ALA A 182 -16.44 -17.23 12.56
CA ALA A 182 -15.83 -17.04 11.24
C ALA A 182 -14.42 -17.63 11.16
N LYS A 183 -13.59 -17.26 12.14
CA LYS A 183 -12.18 -17.60 12.18
C LYS A 183 -12.00 -19.09 12.43
N LEU A 184 -12.75 -19.65 13.39
CA LEU A 184 -12.73 -21.09 13.68
C LEU A 184 -13.18 -21.91 12.46
N VAL A 185 -14.32 -21.57 11.84
CA VAL A 185 -14.85 -22.30 10.68
C VAL A 185 -13.92 -22.22 9.47
N CYS A 186 -13.42 -21.03 9.14
CA CYS A 186 -12.43 -20.84 8.07
C CYS A 186 -11.19 -21.68 8.32
N TRP A 187 -10.64 -21.58 9.54
CA TRP A 187 -9.37 -22.17 9.89
C TRP A 187 -9.47 -23.69 9.95
N ASP A 188 -10.51 -24.23 10.60
CA ASP A 188 -10.76 -25.66 10.67
C ASP A 188 -10.95 -26.25 9.27
N PHE A 189 -11.66 -25.57 8.37
CA PHE A 189 -11.80 -26.03 6.99
C PHE A 189 -10.46 -26.04 6.23
N ILE A 190 -9.67 -24.97 6.35
CA ILE A 190 -8.35 -24.89 5.70
C ILE A 190 -7.41 -25.98 6.25
N VAL A 191 -7.48 -26.26 7.55
CA VAL A 191 -6.70 -27.33 8.19
C VAL A 191 -7.17 -28.71 7.70
N GLU A 192 -8.49 -28.93 7.60
CA GLU A 192 -9.06 -30.23 7.20
C GLU A 192 -8.90 -30.51 5.70
N ARG A 193 -9.05 -29.50 4.83
CA ARG A 193 -9.14 -29.67 3.37
C ARG A 193 -8.06 -28.98 2.56
N GLY A 194 -7.24 -28.14 3.20
CA GLY A 194 -6.23 -27.34 2.51
C GLY A 194 -6.80 -26.04 1.96
N ILE A 195 -5.91 -25.05 1.79
CA ILE A 195 -6.26 -23.70 1.32
C ILE A 195 -6.72 -23.69 -0.15
N GLU A 196 -6.27 -24.66 -0.94
CA GLU A 196 -6.59 -24.82 -2.37
C GLU A 196 -8.09 -25.07 -2.59
N ASP A 197 -8.73 -25.76 -1.64
CA ASP A 197 -10.15 -26.10 -1.67
C ASP A 197 -11.04 -25.04 -0.99
N PHE A 198 -10.44 -24.00 -0.40
CA PHE A 198 -11.17 -22.94 0.28
C PHE A 198 -11.81 -21.98 -0.74
N ASN A 199 -13.14 -22.07 -0.86
CA ASN A 199 -13.92 -21.11 -1.64
C ASN A 199 -14.61 -20.10 -0.71
N PRO A 200 -14.11 -18.85 -0.62
CA PRO A 200 -14.69 -17.82 0.25
C PRO A 200 -16.10 -17.39 -0.18
N PHE A 201 -16.56 -17.77 -1.38
CA PHE A 201 -17.91 -17.47 -1.86
C PHE A 201 -18.95 -18.52 -1.48
N ASN A 202 -18.54 -19.71 -1.00
CA ASN A 202 -19.43 -20.75 -0.48
C ASN A 202 -19.55 -20.72 1.05
N PHE A 203 -19.16 -19.61 1.67
CA PHE A 203 -18.94 -19.51 3.11
C PHE A 203 -20.18 -19.83 3.96
N LYS A 204 -21.37 -19.45 3.47
CA LYS A 204 -22.65 -19.73 4.13
C LYS A 204 -22.94 -21.23 4.26
N ALA A 205 -22.56 -22.03 3.27
CA ALA A 205 -22.70 -23.48 3.31
C ALA A 205 -21.69 -24.11 4.28
N LEU A 206 -20.46 -23.58 4.33
CA LEU A 206 -19.43 -23.97 5.29
C LEU A 206 -19.90 -23.78 6.73
N ILE A 207 -20.40 -22.59 7.07
CA ILE A 207 -20.91 -22.27 8.42
C ILE A 207 -22.06 -23.20 8.78
N SER A 208 -23.02 -23.39 7.87
CA SER A 208 -24.17 -24.25 8.10
C SER A 208 -23.76 -25.70 8.36
N SER A 209 -22.71 -26.18 7.68
CA SER A 209 -22.14 -27.51 7.89
C SER A 209 -21.41 -27.62 9.23
N TYR A 210 -20.65 -26.60 9.62
CA TYR A 210 -19.92 -26.57 10.88
C TYR A 210 -20.87 -26.49 12.08
N GLN A 211 -21.87 -25.59 12.04
CA GLN A 211 -22.88 -25.47 13.10
C GLN A 211 -23.62 -26.79 13.33
N LYS A 212 -23.92 -27.55 12.26
CA LYS A 212 -24.47 -28.92 12.36
C LYS A 212 -23.50 -29.88 13.06
N LYS A 213 -22.23 -29.88 12.67
CA LYS A 213 -21.16 -30.74 13.24
C LYS A 213 -20.89 -30.45 14.73
N VAL A 214 -21.07 -29.22 15.18
CA VAL A 214 -20.88 -28.81 16.60
C VAL A 214 -22.13 -29.07 17.45
N SER A 215 -23.32 -29.16 16.84
CA SER A 215 -24.58 -29.48 17.53
C SER A 215 -24.88 -30.98 17.68
N GLU A 216 -24.02 -31.84 17.12
CA GLU A 216 -24.04 -33.31 17.26
C GLU A 216 -23.01 -33.77 18.30
#